data_AF-A0A366ESG7-F1
#
_entry.id   AF-A0A366ESG7-F1
#
_cell.length_a   1.000
_cell.length_b   1.000
_cell.length_c   1.000
_cell.angle_alpha   90.00
_cell.angle_beta   90.00
_cell.angle_gamma   90.00
#
_symmetry.space_group_name_H-M   'P 1'
#
loop_
_entity.id
_entity.type
_entity.pdbx_description
1 polymer ?
#
loop_
_entity_poly.entity_id
_entity_poly.type
_entity_poly.pdbx_seq_one_letter_code
_entity_poly.pdbx_strand_id
1 'polypeptide(L)'
;MIGERKVMQESLFYGFSLERHVPDNHLLRKIDRFVDLSEVRAHLEPYYSETGRPSIDPELMIRMLIVGYCFGIRSERRLCDEVHLNLAYRWFL
;
A
#
# COMPACT_ATOMS: atom_id res chain seq x y z
N MET A 1 -14.77 3.43 11.65
CA MET A 1 -14.86 2.34 10.65
C MET A 1 -13.45 2.03 10.15
N ILE A 2 -13.09 0.76 10.04
CA ILE A 2 -11.81 0.35 9.42
C ILE A 2 -11.89 0.55 7.90
N GLY A 3 -10.84 1.10 7.28
CA GLY A 3 -10.78 1.30 5.84
C GLY A 3 -10.74 -0.03 5.08
N GLU A 4 -11.15 -0.04 3.82
CA GLU A 4 -11.02 -1.22 2.94
C GLU A 4 -10.00 -0.96 1.83
N ARG A 5 -9.16 -1.96 1.55
CA ARG A 5 -8.28 -1.96 0.40
C ARG A 5 -9.11 -2.13 -0.89
N LYS A 6 -9.04 -1.15 -1.78
CA LYS A 6 -9.66 -1.25 -3.11
C LYS A 6 -8.72 -1.97 -4.07
N VAL A 7 -9.11 -3.17 -4.50
CA VAL A 7 -8.41 -3.89 -5.58
C VAL A 7 -8.77 -3.24 -6.91
N MET A 8 -7.77 -2.82 -7.68
CA MET A 8 -7.97 -2.17 -8.96
C MET A 8 -8.26 -3.23 -10.04
N GLN A 9 -9.46 -3.21 -10.61
CA GLN A 9 -9.88 -4.13 -11.66
C GLN A 9 -9.31 -3.65 -13.02
N GLU A 10 -8.57 -4.51 -13.72
CA GLU A 10 -7.99 -4.18 -15.03
C GLU A 10 -9.09 -4.05 -16.11
N SER A 11 -9.11 -2.93 -16.83
CA SER A 11 -10.05 -2.70 -17.94
C SER A 11 -9.53 -3.32 -19.25
N LEU A 12 -10.45 -3.86 -20.06
CA LEU A 12 -10.24 -4.79 -21.18
C LEU A 12 -9.53 -4.22 -22.44
N PHE A 13 -8.73 -3.14 -22.38
CA PHE A 13 -8.00 -2.61 -23.54
C PHE A 13 -6.58 -2.14 -23.18
N TYR A 14 -5.58 -2.52 -24.00
CA TYR A 14 -4.14 -2.25 -23.87
C TYR A 14 -3.66 -2.16 -22.40
N GLY A 15 -3.49 -3.34 -21.79
CA GLY A 15 -3.19 -3.48 -20.36
C GLY A 15 -1.83 -2.89 -19.97
N PHE A 16 -1.87 -1.86 -19.12
CA PHE A 16 -0.72 -1.44 -18.32
C PHE A 16 -0.69 -2.28 -17.04
N SER A 17 0.30 -3.16 -16.92
CA SER A 17 0.47 -4.02 -15.74
C SER A 17 1.62 -3.52 -14.89
N LEU A 18 1.33 -3.05 -13.66
CA LEU A 18 2.36 -2.64 -12.70
C LEU A 18 3.36 -3.77 -12.44
N GLU A 19 2.88 -5.02 -12.40
CA GLU A 19 3.69 -6.23 -12.25
C GLU A 19 4.82 -6.28 -13.30
N ARG A 20 4.51 -5.97 -14.55
CA ARG A 20 5.52 -6.02 -15.64
C ARG A 20 6.47 -4.83 -15.66
N HIS A 21 6.12 -3.73 -15.00
CA HIS A 21 6.88 -2.48 -15.04
C HIS A 21 7.84 -2.31 -13.85
N VAL A 22 7.64 -3.06 -12.76
CA VAL A 22 8.54 -3.03 -11.60
C VAL A 22 9.59 -4.13 -11.72
N PRO A 23 10.89 -3.81 -11.85
CA PRO A 23 11.95 -4.81 -12.02
C PRO A 23 11.97 -5.86 -10.92
N ASP A 24 12.20 -7.13 -11.26
CA ASP A 24 12.22 -8.25 -10.31
C ASP A 24 13.24 -8.08 -9.18
N ASN A 25 14.33 -7.35 -9.44
CA ASN A 25 15.40 -7.08 -8.48
C ASN A 25 15.12 -5.86 -7.58
N HIS A 26 13.98 -5.16 -7.76
CA HIS A 26 13.62 -3.97 -7.01
C HIS A 26 13.48 -4.27 -5.51
N LEU A 27 13.92 -3.34 -4.65
CA LEU A 27 13.93 -3.52 -3.20
C LEU A 27 12.55 -3.88 -2.64
N LEU A 28 11.50 -3.20 -3.09
CA LEU A 28 10.13 -3.44 -2.61
C LEU A 28 9.62 -4.84 -2.95
N ARG A 29 10.02 -5.44 -4.09
CA ARG A 29 9.70 -6.86 -4.38
C ARG A 29 10.37 -7.80 -3.40
N LYS A 30 11.60 -7.48 -3.00
CA LYS A 30 12.32 -8.28 -2.00
C LYS A 30 11.65 -8.21 -0.65
N ILE A 31 11.19 -7.01 -0.25
CA ILE A 31 10.49 -6.77 1.01
C ILE A 31 9.11 -7.44 1.01
N ASP A 32 8.32 -7.28 -0.06
CA ASP A 32 6.95 -7.81 -0.16
C ASP A 32 6.87 -9.31 0.14
N ARG A 33 7.86 -10.10 -0.29
CA ARG A 33 7.96 -11.53 0.00
C ARG A 33 7.99 -11.90 1.49
N PHE A 34 8.33 -10.95 2.37
CA PHE A 34 8.45 -11.16 3.81
C PHE A 34 7.44 -10.32 4.61
N VAL A 35 6.61 -9.51 3.95
CA VAL A 35 5.61 -8.67 4.60
C VAL A 35 4.25 -9.35 4.48
N ASP A 36 3.94 -10.19 5.48
CA ASP A 36 2.59 -10.73 5.67
C ASP A 36 1.82 -9.84 6.66
N LEU A 37 0.75 -9.22 6.18
CA LEU A 37 -0.12 -8.32 6.93
C LEU A 37 -1.57 -8.83 6.97
N SER A 38 -1.81 -10.07 6.56
CA SER A 38 -3.14 -10.66 6.42
C SER A 38 -3.97 -10.62 7.71
N GLU A 39 -3.32 -10.76 8.87
CA GLU A 39 -3.99 -10.76 10.17
C GLU A 39 -4.15 -9.38 10.81
N VAL A 40 -3.49 -8.34 10.28
CA VAL A 40 -3.44 -7.00 10.90
C VAL A 40 -4.85 -6.43 11.06
N ARG A 41 -5.71 -6.61 10.06
CA ARG A 41 -7.09 -6.12 10.09
C ARG A 41 -7.88 -6.71 11.26
N ALA A 42 -7.82 -8.04 11.41
CA ALA A 42 -8.54 -8.75 12.47
C ALA A 42 -8.05 -8.35 13.86
N HIS A 43 -6.73 -8.19 14.02
CA HIS A 43 -6.14 -7.75 15.29
C HIS A 43 -6.53 -6.31 15.65
N LEU A 44 -6.70 -5.44 14.64
CA LEU A 44 -7.00 -4.03 14.88
C LEU A 44 -8.50 -3.73 14.94
N GLU A 45 -9.37 -4.60 14.41
CA GLU A 45 -10.81 -4.42 14.35
C GLU A 45 -11.45 -3.97 15.68
N PRO A 46 -11.14 -4.56 16.85
CA PRO A 46 -11.75 -4.17 18.12
C PRO A 46 -11.44 -2.72 18.55
N TYR A 47 -10.43 -2.09 17.97
CA TYR A 47 -10.00 -0.73 18.31
C TYR A 47 -10.61 0.34 17.41
N TYR A 48 -11.33 -0.04 16.34
CA TYR A 48 -11.98 0.91 15.44
C TYR A 48 -13.46 1.14 15.83
N SER A 49 -13.89 2.40 15.81
CA SER A 49 -15.32 2.73 15.97
C SER A 49 -16.16 2.12 14.85
N GLU A 50 -17.38 1.69 15.15
CA GLU A 50 -18.38 1.27 14.15
C GLU A 50 -19.04 2.46 13.42
N THR A 51 -18.79 3.68 13.88
CA THR A 51 -19.38 4.91 13.30
C THR A 51 -18.32 5.91 12.86
N GLY A 52 -18.72 6.93 12.09
CA GLY A 52 -17.86 8.00 11.61
C GLY A 52 -17.17 7.72 10.27
N ARG A 53 -16.20 8.58 9.91
CA ARG A 53 -15.46 8.45 8.65
C ARG A 53 -14.59 7.18 8.65
N PRO A 54 -14.59 6.38 7.59
CA PRO A 54 -13.65 5.28 7.44
C PRO A 54 -12.20 5.78 7.52
N SER A 55 -11.40 5.07 8.30
CA SER A 55 -9.96 5.26 8.37
C SER A 55 -9.28 4.78 7.09
N ILE A 56 -7.98 5.01 6.98
CA ILE A 56 -7.14 4.36 5.97
C ILE A 56 -7.02 2.89 6.33
N ASP A 57 -7.03 2.00 5.34
CA ASP A 57 -6.78 0.58 5.55
C ASP A 57 -5.41 0.37 6.26
N PRO A 58 -5.35 -0.42 7.34
CA PRO A 58 -4.13 -0.53 8.14
C PRO A 58 -2.99 -1.21 7.39
N GLU A 59 -3.27 -2.15 6.48
CA GLU A 59 -2.24 -2.76 5.64
C GLU A 59 -1.61 -1.70 4.74
N LEU A 60 -2.45 -0.90 4.08
CA LEU A 60 -2.02 0.22 3.24
C LEU A 60 -1.14 1.20 4.02
N MET A 61 -1.55 1.58 5.24
CA MET A 61 -0.79 2.48 6.11
C MET A 61 0.60 1.91 6.42
N ILE A 62 0.68 0.64 6.82
CA ILE A 62 1.96 -0.01 7.15
C ILE A 62 2.87 -0.07 5.91
N ARG A 63 2.33 -0.44 4.74
CA ARG A 63 3.08 -0.48 3.48
C ARG A 63 3.60 0.90 3.09
N MET A 64 2.78 1.95 3.24
CA MET A 64 3.22 3.34 3.03
C MET A 64 4.38 3.71 3.96
N LEU A 65 4.30 3.38 5.25
CA LEU A 65 5.37 3.64 6.21
C LEU A 65 6.66 2.90 5.84
N ILE A 66 6.58 1.63 5.40
CA ILE A 66 7.74 0.87 4.92
C ILE A 66 8.43 1.59 3.76
N VAL A 67 7.68 2.11 2.78
CA VAL A 67 8.24 2.92 1.68
C VAL A 67 8.93 4.16 2.25
N GLY A 68 8.26 4.88 3.17
CA GLY A 68 8.83 6.06 3.81
C GLY A 68 10.16 5.80 4.49
N TYR A 69 10.26 4.71 5.26
CA TYR A 69 11.49 4.32 5.94
C TYR A 69 12.59 3.87 4.97
N CYS A 70 12.27 3.03 3.98
CA CYS A 70 13.26 2.50 3.03
C CYS A 70 13.88 3.56 2.14
N PHE A 71 13.10 4.58 1.75
CA PHE A 71 13.54 5.63 0.82
C PHE A 71 13.79 6.99 1.51
N GLY A 72 13.78 7.03 2.85
CA GLY A 72 14.08 8.24 3.61
C GLY A 72 13.05 9.36 3.48
N ILE A 73 11.81 9.06 3.13
CA ILE A 73 10.71 10.03 3.01
C ILE A 73 10.11 10.26 4.40
N ARG A 74 10.49 11.38 5.03
CA ARG A 74 10.07 11.73 6.41
C ARG A 74 8.73 12.47 6.50
N SER A 75 8.26 13.04 5.40
CA SER A 75 7.01 13.80 5.35
C SER A 75 5.91 12.92 4.81
N GLU A 76 4.84 12.71 5.61
CA GLU A 76 3.66 11.96 5.19
C GLU A 76 2.99 12.58 3.96
N ARG A 77 2.93 13.92 3.89
CA ARG A 77 2.38 14.60 2.71
C ARG A 77 3.20 14.27 1.46
N ARG A 78 4.54 14.33 1.56
CA ARG A 78 5.42 13.96 0.46
C ARG A 78 5.30 12.48 0.10
N LEU A 79 5.14 11.61 1.09
CA LEU A 79 4.94 10.17 0.87
C LEU A 79 3.67 9.91 0.05
N CYS A 80 2.57 10.60 0.36
CA CYS A 80 1.35 10.54 -0.44
C CYS A 80 1.59 10.99 -1.89
N ASP A 81 2.36 12.08 -2.10
CA ASP A 81 2.69 12.58 -3.44
C ASP A 81 3.57 11.58 -4.21
N GLU A 82 4.59 11.03 -3.56
CA GLU A 82 5.52 10.06 -4.14
C GLU A 82 4.82 8.74 -4.50
N VAL A 83 3.93 8.25 -3.64
CA VAL A 83 3.08 7.08 -3.93
C VAL A 83 2.20 7.33 -5.15
N HIS A 84 1.73 8.57 -5.36
CA HIS A 84 0.90 8.88 -6.51
C HIS A 84 1.66 8.78 -7.83
N LEU A 85 2.95 9.14 -7.82
CA LEU A 85 3.80 9.31 -9.00
C LEU A 85 4.72 8.11 -9.28
N ASN A 86 5.08 7.34 -8.25
CA ASN A 86 6.05 6.26 -8.35
C ASN A 86 5.35 4.90 -8.54
N LEU A 87 5.59 4.28 -9.70
CA LEU A 87 4.98 2.99 -10.08
C LEU A 87 5.39 1.85 -9.14
N ALA A 88 6.65 1.83 -8.68
CA ALA A 88 7.11 0.79 -7.78
C ALA A 88 6.47 0.92 -6.39
N TYR A 89 6.19 2.16 -5.95
CA TYR A 89 5.48 2.38 -4.69
C TYR A 89 4.04 1.93 -4.84
N ARG A 90 3.34 2.34 -5.91
CA ARG A 90 1.97 1.86 -6.20
C ARG A 90 1.85 0.34 -6.29
N TRP A 91 2.83 -0.31 -6.90
CA TRP A 91 2.86 -1.77 -7.01
C TRP A 91 2.97 -2.44 -5.63
N PHE A 92 3.70 -1.83 -4.70
CA PHE A 92 3.91 -2.37 -3.36
C PHE A 92 2.72 -2.18 -2.40
N LEU A 93 1.79 -1.27 -2.71
CA LEU A 93 0.63 -0.94 -1.87
C LEU A 93 -0.58 -1.83 -2.13
#